data_AF-A0A062V7Y2-F1
#
_entry.id   AF-A0A062V7Y2-F1
#
_cell.length_a   1.000
_cell.length_b   1.000
_cell.length_c   1.000
_cell.angle_alpha   90.00
_cell.angle_beta   90.00
_cell.angle_gamma   90.00
#
_symmetry.space_group_name_H-M   'P 1'
#
loop_
_entity.id
_entity.type
_entity.pdbx_description
1 polymer ?
#
loop_
_entity_poly.entity_id
_entity_poly.type
_entity_poly.pdbx_seq_one_letter_code
_entity_poly.pdbx_strand_id
1 'polypeptide(L)'
;MLQNRFVPLGFLLASLFALSGGISVLAAVAIAHALNSRMPDHGLYDSYYFVHDWGFTFYVFGGFLVFALFYWLVPRVTGIRFRKVLAYLHWGTATMAALLALWSSLSVAFRDPPKRFIDYESSFEQLSMIAMLAEYVALLSLVIFAICIADAVFERIRRGKPL
;
A
#
# COMPACT_ATOMS: atom_id res chain seq x y z
N MET A 1 -9.28 14.64 25.85
CA MET A 1 -8.28 15.05 24.83
C MET A 1 -7.62 13.82 24.16
N LEU A 2 -8.35 12.71 23.96
CA LEU A 2 -7.80 11.48 23.39
C LEU A 2 -8.24 11.34 21.93
N GLN A 3 -7.39 11.85 21.04
CA GLN A 3 -7.52 11.62 19.61
C GLN A 3 -7.21 10.16 19.27
N ASN A 4 -7.91 9.60 18.29
CA ASN A 4 -7.83 8.20 17.89
C ASN A 4 -6.41 7.85 17.39
N ARG A 5 -5.57 7.27 18.26
CA ARG A 5 -4.18 6.89 17.92
C ARG A 5 -4.09 5.65 17.03
N PHE A 6 -5.17 4.90 16.90
CA PHE A 6 -5.21 3.61 16.21
C PHE A 6 -5.02 3.72 14.70
N VAL A 7 -5.64 4.69 14.03
CA VAL A 7 -5.54 4.85 12.57
C VAL A 7 -4.11 5.18 12.11
N PRO A 8 -3.41 6.20 12.66
CA PRO A 8 -2.04 6.47 12.25
C PRO A 8 -1.09 5.31 12.62
N LEU A 9 -1.32 4.63 13.76
CA LEU A 9 -0.56 3.43 14.12
C LEU A 9 -0.82 2.29 13.13
N GLY A 10 -2.06 2.08 12.70
CA GLY A 10 -2.43 1.03 11.74
C GLY A 10 -1.74 1.24 10.39
N PHE A 11 -1.72 2.45 9.87
CA PHE A 11 -0.97 2.78 8.65
C PHE A 11 0.55 2.60 8.83
N LEU A 12 1.10 3.02 9.97
CA LEU A 12 2.51 2.83 10.27
C LEU A 12 2.88 1.34 10.32
N LEU A 13 2.11 0.52 11.03
CA LEU A 13 2.35 -0.92 11.13
C LEU A 13 2.23 -1.60 9.76
N ALA A 14 1.22 -1.23 8.96
CA ALA A 14 1.07 -1.75 7.61
C ALA A 14 2.21 -1.30 6.68
N SER A 15 2.73 -0.07 6.82
CA SER A 15 3.93 0.36 6.08
C SER A 15 5.17 -0.45 6.49
N LEU A 16 5.37 -0.71 7.79
CA LEU A 16 6.51 -1.50 8.27
C LEU A 16 6.40 -2.96 7.82
N PHE A 17 5.18 -3.51 7.78
CA PHE A 17 4.93 -4.83 7.22
C PHE A 17 5.30 -4.87 5.73
N ALA A 18 4.85 -3.90 4.93
CA ALA A 18 5.21 -3.81 3.52
C ALA A 18 6.74 -3.71 3.33
N LEU A 19 7.41 -2.86 4.12
CA LEU A 19 8.86 -2.73 4.10
C LEU A 19 9.57 -4.03 4.47
N SER A 20 9.07 -4.77 5.46
CA SER A 20 9.64 -6.06 5.86
C SER A 20 9.58 -7.10 4.74
N GLY A 21 8.52 -7.07 3.92
CA GLY A 21 8.39 -7.87 2.70
C GLY A 21 9.55 -7.60 1.74
N GLY A 22 9.76 -6.35 1.33
CA GLY A 22 10.85 -6.01 0.41
C GLY A 22 12.26 -6.21 1.00
N ILE A 23 12.44 -6.00 2.31
CA ILE A 23 13.73 -6.31 2.98
C ILE A 23 14.04 -7.81 2.94
N SER A 24 13.02 -8.67 3.07
CA SER A 24 13.22 -10.13 2.99
C SER A 24 13.72 -10.58 1.61
N VAL A 25 13.24 -9.95 0.55
CA VAL A 25 13.69 -10.20 -0.83
C VAL A 25 15.12 -9.74 -1.04
N LEU A 26 15.45 -8.55 -0.53
CA LEU A 26 16.82 -8.04 -0.53
C LEU A 26 17.81 -8.97 0.18
N ALA A 27 17.42 -9.43 1.37
CA ALA A 27 18.23 -10.36 2.14
C ALA A 27 18.41 -11.69 1.40
N ALA A 28 17.35 -12.22 0.78
CA ALA A 28 17.42 -13.46 -0.01
C ALA A 28 18.38 -13.32 -1.21
N VAL A 29 18.31 -12.21 -1.95
CA VAL A 29 19.22 -11.93 -3.08
C VAL A 29 20.66 -11.78 -2.60
N ALA A 30 20.89 -11.03 -1.51
CA ALA A 30 22.22 -10.84 -0.95
C ALA A 30 22.85 -12.14 -0.45
N ILE A 31 22.06 -13.00 0.22
CA ILE A 31 22.51 -14.33 0.68
C ILE A 31 22.82 -15.22 -0.52
N ALA A 32 21.97 -15.25 -1.54
CA ALA A 32 22.20 -16.09 -2.71
C ALA A 32 23.43 -15.66 -3.53
N HIS A 33 23.69 -14.35 -3.62
CA HIS A 33 24.92 -13.80 -4.18
C HIS A 33 26.15 -14.16 -3.34
N ALA A 34 26.07 -14.00 -2.01
CA ALA A 34 27.16 -14.34 -1.09
C ALA A 34 27.50 -15.84 -1.08
N LEU A 35 26.53 -16.72 -1.33
CA LEU A 35 26.72 -18.17 -1.41
C LEU A 35 27.33 -18.65 -2.74
N ASN A 36 27.69 -17.73 -3.65
CA ASN A 36 28.29 -18.03 -4.97
C ASN A 36 27.46 -19.05 -5.79
N SER A 37 26.18 -19.16 -5.48
CA SER A 37 25.24 -19.82 -6.35
C SER A 37 25.24 -19.00 -7.63
N ARG A 38 25.51 -19.64 -8.78
CA ARG A 38 25.40 -19.00 -10.10
C ARG A 38 23.92 -18.73 -10.37
N MET A 39 23.30 -17.83 -9.61
CA MET A 39 22.11 -17.17 -10.08
C MET A 39 22.57 -16.43 -11.34
N PRO A 40 21.98 -16.73 -12.50
CA PRO A 40 22.27 -15.93 -13.67
C PRO A 40 21.88 -14.50 -13.32
N ASP A 41 22.81 -13.54 -13.35
CA ASP A 41 22.54 -12.12 -13.06
C ASP A 41 21.35 -11.57 -13.90
N HIS A 42 21.09 -12.22 -15.04
CA HIS A 42 20.00 -11.97 -15.97
C HIS A 42 18.66 -12.61 -15.57
N GLY A 43 18.62 -13.58 -14.64
CA GLY A 43 17.39 -14.24 -14.22
C GLY A 43 16.59 -13.46 -13.18
N LEU A 44 17.24 -12.82 -12.21
CA LEU A 44 16.56 -12.13 -11.10
C LEU A 44 16.36 -10.63 -11.34
N TYR A 45 17.35 -9.93 -11.89
CA TYR A 45 17.16 -8.53 -12.31
C TYR A 45 16.04 -8.44 -13.37
N ASP A 46 16.01 -9.43 -14.27
CA ASP A 46 14.96 -9.56 -15.26
C ASP A 46 13.75 -10.43 -14.86
N SER A 47 13.67 -10.87 -13.60
CA SER A 47 12.48 -11.57 -13.08
C SER A 47 11.30 -10.61 -12.87
N TYR A 48 10.08 -11.12 -13.09
CA TYR A 48 8.86 -10.40 -12.74
C TYR A 48 8.81 -10.08 -11.24
N TYR A 49 9.37 -10.99 -10.43
CA TYR A 49 9.47 -10.89 -8.98
C TYR A 49 10.20 -9.61 -8.53
N PHE A 50 11.38 -9.31 -9.06
CA PHE A 50 12.15 -8.14 -8.62
C PHE A 50 11.50 -6.79 -9.00
N VAL A 51 11.04 -6.62 -10.23
CA VAL A 51 10.48 -5.31 -10.64
C VAL A 51 9.15 -5.02 -9.94
N HIS A 52 8.31 -6.04 -9.78
CA HIS A 52 6.99 -5.86 -9.20
C HIS A 52 7.05 -5.71 -7.67
N ASP A 53 7.86 -6.53 -6.98
CA ASP A 53 7.95 -6.50 -5.52
C ASP A 53 8.53 -5.18 -5.00
N TRP A 54 9.52 -4.63 -5.71
CA TRP A 54 10.16 -3.37 -5.34
C TRP A 54 9.25 -2.17 -5.54
N GLY A 55 8.60 -2.07 -6.69
CA GLY A 55 7.62 -1.02 -6.96
C GLY A 55 6.47 -1.06 -5.97
N PHE A 56 5.93 -2.25 -5.70
CA PHE A 56 4.87 -2.47 -4.73
C PHE A 56 5.29 -2.10 -3.30
N THR A 57 6.46 -2.57 -2.85
CA THR A 57 6.99 -2.29 -1.52
C THR A 57 7.12 -0.79 -1.28
N PHE A 58 7.79 -0.06 -2.19
CA PHE A 58 7.99 1.37 -2.01
C PHE A 58 6.70 2.18 -2.16
N TYR A 59 5.81 1.78 -3.07
CA TYR A 59 4.52 2.43 -3.24
C TYR A 59 3.64 2.30 -1.98
N VAL A 60 3.50 1.08 -1.45
CA VAL A 60 2.69 0.83 -0.25
C VAL A 60 3.36 1.39 1.00
N PHE A 61 4.66 1.17 1.19
CA PHE A 61 5.41 1.74 2.31
C PHE A 61 5.30 3.26 2.33
N GLY A 62 5.64 3.92 1.22
CA GLY A 62 5.63 5.38 1.11
C GLY A 62 4.22 5.95 1.24
N GLY A 63 3.25 5.39 0.52
CA GLY A 63 1.86 5.83 0.57
C GLY A 63 1.26 5.71 1.98
N PHE A 64 1.46 4.58 2.64
CA PHE A 64 0.91 4.37 3.99
C PHE A 64 1.64 5.20 5.03
N LEU A 65 2.95 5.43 4.89
CA LEU A 65 3.69 6.33 5.78
C LEU A 65 3.17 7.77 5.66
N VAL A 66 2.87 8.23 4.45
CA VAL A 66 2.24 9.54 4.22
C VAL A 66 0.89 9.62 4.90
N PHE A 67 0.04 8.60 4.80
CA PHE A 67 -1.25 8.59 5.49
C PHE A 67 -1.12 8.51 7.01
N ALA A 68 -0.16 7.74 7.53
CA ALA A 68 0.15 7.71 8.97
C ALA A 68 0.54 9.10 9.47
N LEU A 69 1.44 9.77 8.75
CA LEU A 69 1.87 11.13 9.06
C LEU A 69 0.72 12.12 8.95
N PHE A 70 -0.13 12.01 7.93
CA PHE A 70 -1.29 12.88 7.74
C PHE A 70 -2.25 12.81 8.94
N TYR A 71 -2.67 11.60 9.34
CA TYR A 71 -3.59 11.43 10.46
C TYR A 71 -2.98 11.79 11.82
N TRP A 72 -1.65 11.81 11.93
CA TRP A 72 -0.94 12.25 13.13
C TRP A 72 -0.70 13.76 13.18
N LEU A 73 -0.23 14.35 12.07
CA LEU A 73 0.23 15.73 11.99
C LEU A 73 -0.92 16.72 11.79
N VAL A 74 -1.84 16.45 10.86
CA VAL A 74 -2.91 17.41 10.50
C VAL A 74 -3.73 17.82 11.72
N PRO A 75 -4.21 16.90 12.56
CA PRO A 75 -4.95 17.29 13.75
C PRO A 75 -4.12 18.05 14.79
N ARG A 76 -2.81 17.78 14.83
CA ARG A 76 -1.90 18.40 15.77
C ARG A 76 -1.57 19.84 15.38
N VAL A 77 -1.45 20.11 14.08
CA VAL A 77 -1.17 21.44 13.54
C VAL A 77 -2.43 22.28 13.42
N THR A 78 -3.51 21.72 12.87
CA THR A 78 -4.74 22.48 12.57
C THR A 78 -5.79 22.41 13.69
N GLY A 79 -5.71 21.42 14.58
CA GLY A 79 -6.77 21.13 15.55
C GLY A 79 -8.04 20.51 14.95
N ILE A 80 -8.02 20.15 13.66
CA ILE A 80 -9.14 19.44 12.99
C ILE A 80 -9.31 18.04 13.60
N ARG A 81 -10.57 17.63 13.80
CA ARG A 81 -10.92 16.30 14.30
C ARG A 81 -11.55 15.48 13.19
N PHE A 82 -10.92 14.37 12.83
CA PHE A 82 -11.49 13.42 11.89
C PHE A 82 -12.53 12.53 12.57
N ARG A 83 -13.61 12.22 11.85
CA ARG A 83 -14.60 11.24 12.28
C ARG A 83 -13.97 9.85 12.30
N LYS A 84 -14.08 9.15 13.45
CA LYS A 84 -13.45 7.84 13.66
C LYS A 84 -13.85 6.83 12.60
N VAL A 85 -15.15 6.73 12.29
CA VAL A 85 -15.69 5.76 11.33
C VAL A 85 -15.05 5.93 9.95
N LEU A 86 -15.00 7.16 9.42
CA LEU A 86 -14.40 7.44 8.11
C LEU A 86 -12.90 7.14 8.08
N ALA A 87 -12.18 7.47 9.16
CA ALA A 87 -10.75 7.20 9.26
C ALA A 87 -10.44 5.69 9.31
N TYR A 88 -11.25 4.89 10.01
CA TYR A 88 -11.14 3.43 10.02
C TYR A 88 -11.52 2.81 8.68
N LEU A 89 -12.56 3.32 8.01
CA LEU A 89 -12.95 2.86 6.69
C LEU A 89 -11.85 3.11 5.66
N HIS A 90 -11.24 4.30 5.67
CA HIS A 90 -10.10 4.61 4.81
C HIS A 90 -8.94 3.64 5.07
N TRP A 91 -8.52 3.49 6.34
CA TRP A 91 -7.45 2.56 6.70
C TRP A 91 -7.74 1.11 6.29
N GLY A 92 -8.94 0.60 6.59
CA GLY A 92 -9.32 -0.77 6.28
C GLY A 92 -9.38 -1.03 4.78
N THR A 93 -9.97 -0.11 4.01
CA THR A 93 -10.05 -0.25 2.54
C THR A 93 -8.68 -0.12 1.87
N ALA A 94 -7.82 0.80 2.33
CA ALA A 94 -6.46 0.94 1.82
C ALA A 94 -5.65 -0.33 2.06
N THR A 95 -5.73 -0.87 3.30
CA THR A 95 -5.04 -2.10 3.67
C THR A 95 -5.56 -3.30 2.86
N MET A 96 -6.87 -3.40 2.66
CA MET A 96 -7.47 -4.46 1.84
C MET A 96 -6.99 -4.39 0.39
N ALA A 97 -6.96 -3.20 -0.22
CA ALA A 97 -6.43 -3.00 -1.56
C ALA A 97 -4.97 -3.44 -1.66
N ALA A 98 -4.13 -3.04 -0.70
CA ALA A 98 -2.74 -3.45 -0.65
C ALA A 98 -2.58 -4.97 -0.51
N LEU A 99 -3.39 -5.64 0.32
CA LEU A 99 -3.33 -7.10 0.48
C LEU A 99 -3.77 -7.86 -0.79
N LEU A 100 -4.81 -7.38 -1.49
CA LEU A 100 -5.26 -7.97 -2.76
C LEU A 100 -4.20 -7.79 -3.86
N ALA A 101 -3.63 -6.59 -3.96
CA ALA A 101 -2.54 -6.30 -4.88
C ALA A 101 -1.32 -7.17 -4.57
N LEU A 102 -0.90 -7.27 -3.30
CA LEU A 102 0.19 -8.14 -2.86
C LEU A 102 -0.05 -9.59 -3.27
N TRP A 103 -1.26 -10.12 -2.99
CA TRP A 103 -1.61 -11.50 -3.28
C TRP A 103 -1.52 -11.82 -4.78
N SER A 104 -2.10 -10.96 -5.62
CA SER A 104 -2.02 -11.10 -7.08
C SER A 104 -0.56 -11.08 -7.54
N SER A 105 0.18 -10.05 -7.10
CA SER A 105 1.57 -9.82 -7.50
C SER A 105 2.48 -10.98 -7.14
N LEU A 106 2.37 -11.46 -5.90
CA LEU A 106 3.16 -12.58 -5.40
C LEU A 106 2.83 -13.86 -6.18
N SER A 107 1.55 -14.11 -6.45
CA SER A 107 1.10 -15.28 -7.22
C SER A 107 1.59 -15.27 -8.66
N VAL A 108 1.60 -14.10 -9.32
CA VAL A 108 2.16 -13.94 -10.67
C VAL A 108 3.67 -14.12 -10.64
N ALA A 109 4.34 -13.55 -9.64
CA ALA A 109 5.79 -13.62 -9.51
C ALA A 109 6.30 -15.06 -9.30
N PHE A 110 5.55 -15.92 -8.62
CA PHE A 110 5.88 -17.35 -8.50
C PHE A 110 5.86 -18.12 -9.82
N ARG A 111 5.15 -17.62 -10.84
CA ARG A 111 5.05 -18.27 -12.16
C ARG A 111 6.01 -17.67 -13.19
N ASP A 112 6.73 -16.61 -12.82
CA ASP A 112 7.74 -15.90 -13.60
C ASP A 112 7.38 -15.66 -15.08
N PRO A 113 6.27 -14.96 -15.39
CA PRO A 113 5.95 -14.61 -16.76
C PRO A 113 6.91 -13.54 -17.31
N PRO A 114 7.10 -13.49 -18.64
CA PRO A 114 7.93 -12.46 -19.25
C PRO A 114 7.30 -11.07 -19.06
N LYS A 115 8.13 -10.03 -18.96
CA LYS A 115 7.73 -8.68 -18.53
C LYS A 115 7.07 -7.84 -19.63
N ARG A 116 6.26 -6.86 -19.21
CA ARG A 116 5.75 -5.74 -20.04
C ARG A 116 4.88 -6.17 -21.23
N PHE A 117 4.19 -7.29 -21.11
CA PHE A 117 3.15 -7.66 -22.07
C PHE A 117 1.82 -7.02 -21.67
N ILE A 118 1.09 -6.55 -22.68
CA ILE A 118 -0.26 -6.02 -22.51
C ILE A 118 -1.23 -7.17 -22.23
N ASP A 119 -1.05 -8.28 -22.94
CA ASP A 119 -1.87 -9.47 -22.80
C ASP A 119 -1.04 -10.61 -22.20
N TYR A 120 -1.50 -11.11 -21.06
CA TYR A 120 -0.97 -12.34 -20.48
C TYR A 120 -1.69 -13.56 -21.06
N GLU A 121 -1.04 -14.71 -20.97
CA GLU A 121 -1.66 -15.98 -21.29
C GLU A 121 -2.91 -16.22 -20.42
N SER A 122 -3.90 -16.97 -20.93
CA SER A 122 -5.19 -17.18 -20.26
C SER A 122 -5.07 -17.79 -18.85
N SER A 123 -3.94 -18.42 -18.55
CA SER A 123 -3.57 -18.94 -17.22
C SER A 123 -3.44 -17.87 -16.12
N PHE A 124 -3.31 -16.59 -16.49
CA PHE A 124 -3.18 -15.45 -15.57
C PHE A 124 -4.46 -14.61 -15.42
N GLU A 125 -5.52 -14.88 -16.20
CA GLU A 125 -6.75 -14.07 -16.20
C GLU A 125 -7.33 -13.84 -14.80
N GLN A 126 -7.37 -14.89 -13.97
CA GLN A 126 -7.88 -14.80 -12.61
C GLN A 126 -7.04 -13.86 -11.73
N LEU A 127 -5.71 -13.90 -11.87
CA LEU A 127 -4.81 -13.03 -11.11
C LEU A 127 -4.93 -11.58 -11.59
N SER A 128 -5.02 -11.36 -12.91
CA SER A 128 -5.29 -10.04 -13.50
C SER A 128 -6.63 -9.47 -13.04
N MET A 129 -7.68 -10.28 -12.89
CA MET A 129 -8.96 -9.82 -12.33
C MET A 129 -8.83 -9.39 -10.86
N ILE A 130 -8.07 -10.12 -10.05
CA ILE A 130 -7.81 -9.75 -8.65
C ILE A 130 -7.00 -8.45 -8.58
N ALA A 131 -5.99 -8.29 -9.43
CA ALA A 131 -5.23 -7.03 -9.53
C ALA A 131 -6.14 -5.85 -9.87
N MET A 132 -7.02 -6.02 -10.86
CA MET A 132 -8.00 -4.99 -11.23
C MET A 132 -8.95 -4.65 -10.06
N LEU A 133 -9.43 -5.66 -9.33
CA LEU A 133 -10.25 -5.45 -8.14
C LEU A 133 -9.49 -4.65 -7.08
N ALA A 134 -8.21 -4.93 -6.87
CA ALA A 134 -7.38 -4.19 -5.93
C ALA A 134 -7.32 -2.69 -6.28
N GLU A 135 -7.14 -2.36 -7.56
CA GLU A 135 -7.14 -0.98 -8.05
C GLU A 135 -8.48 -0.27 -7.82
N TYR A 136 -9.61 -0.96 -8.05
CA TYR A 136 -10.93 -0.39 -7.75
C TYR A 136 -11.13 -0.15 -6.24
N VAL A 137 -10.66 -1.06 -5.39
CA VAL A 137 -10.71 -0.87 -3.92
C VAL A 137 -9.78 0.26 -3.48
N ALA A 138 -8.62 0.42 -4.12
CA ALA A 138 -7.70 1.54 -3.87
C ALA A 138 -8.34 2.88 -4.24
N LEU A 139 -9.01 2.96 -5.39
CA LEU A 139 -9.76 4.14 -5.81
C LEU A 139 -10.89 4.47 -4.83
N LEU A 140 -11.65 3.47 -4.40
CA LEU A 140 -12.69 3.65 -3.37
C LEU A 140 -12.08 4.17 -2.06
N SER A 141 -10.92 3.66 -1.67
CA SER A 141 -10.19 4.13 -0.48
C SER A 141 -9.83 5.61 -0.57
N LEU A 142 -9.34 6.06 -1.73
CA LEU A 142 -9.03 7.47 -1.99
C LEU A 142 -10.28 8.36 -1.93
N VAL A 143 -11.42 7.88 -2.43
CA VAL A 143 -12.71 8.60 -2.31
C VAL A 143 -13.13 8.73 -0.85
N ILE A 144 -13.01 7.65 -0.05
CA ILE A 144 -13.30 7.69 1.38
C ILE A 144 -12.37 8.68 2.10
N PHE A 145 -11.10 8.75 1.72
CA PHE A 145 -10.14 9.72 2.25
C PHE A 145 -10.55 11.15 1.95
N ALA A 146 -10.94 11.46 0.70
CA ALA A 146 -11.42 12.77 0.30
C ALA A 146 -12.67 13.18 1.11
N ILE A 147 -13.62 12.25 1.28
CA ILE A 147 -14.81 12.44 2.12
C ILE A 147 -14.42 12.70 3.58
N CYS A 148 -13.42 11.99 4.11
CA CYS A 148 -12.92 12.17 5.47
C CYS A 148 -12.37 13.58 5.70
N ILE A 149 -11.62 14.12 4.73
CA ILE A 149 -11.11 15.50 4.78
C ILE A 149 -12.27 16.50 4.70
N ALA A 150 -13.16 16.33 3.72
CA ALA A 150 -14.29 17.21 3.51
C ALA A 150 -15.18 17.31 4.77
N ASP A 151 -15.56 16.16 5.34
CA ASP A 151 -16.36 16.09 6.58
C ASP A 151 -15.68 16.83 7.74
N ALA A 152 -14.37 16.64 7.90
CA ALA A 152 -13.62 17.26 8.99
C ALA A 152 -13.49 18.79 8.83
N VAL A 153 -13.35 19.27 7.59
CA VAL A 153 -13.34 20.71 7.26
C VAL A 153 -14.72 21.33 7.45
N PHE A 154 -15.78 20.69 6.94
CA PHE A 154 -17.16 21.17 7.11
C PHE A 154 -17.58 21.23 8.58
N GLU A 155 -17.21 20.22 9.39
CA GLU A 155 -17.49 20.22 10.82
C GLU A 155 -16.75 21.36 11.55
N ARG A 156 -15.54 21.71 11.10
CA ARG A 156 -14.79 22.85 11.64
C ARG A 156 -15.47 24.18 11.31
N ILE A 157 -15.85 24.39 10.04
CA ILE A 157 -16.53 25.61 9.59
C ILE A 157 -17.86 25.78 10.33
N ARG A 158 -18.64 24.69 10.46
CA ARG A 158 -19.91 24.69 11.21
C ARG A 158 -19.73 25.09 12.68
N ARG A 159 -18.56 24.80 13.27
CA ARG A 159 -18.20 25.21 14.65
C ARG A 159 -17.68 26.65 14.76
N GLY A 160 -17.67 27.41 13.67
CA GLY A 160 -17.28 28.83 13.65
C GLY A 160 -15.79 29.09 13.91
N LYS A 161 -14.93 28.08 13.70
CA LYS A 161 -13.47 28.24 13.88
C LYS A 161 -12.82 28.63 12.55
N PRO A 162 -11.88 29.59 12.55
CA PRO A 162 -11.09 29.90 11.36
C PRO A 162 -10.26 28.67 10.93
N LEU A 163 -9.97 28.59 9.63
CA LEU A 163 -9.17 27.51 9.03
C LEU A 163 -7.75 27.50 9.63
#